data_AF-A0A813DBC3-F1
#
_entry.id   AF-A0A813DBC3-F1
#
_cell.length_a   1.000
_cell.length_b   1.000
_cell.length_c   1.000
_cell.angle_alpha   90.00
_cell.angle_beta   90.00
_cell.angle_gamma   90.00
#
_symmetry.space_group_name_H-M   'P 1'
#
loop_
_entity.id
_entity.type
_entity.pdbx_description
1 polymer ?
#
loop_
_entity_poly.entity_id
_entity_poly.type
_entity_poly.pdbx_seq_one_letter_code
_entity_poly.pdbx_strand_id
1 'polypeptide(L)'
;LAPYNVLHSHMATVLQGAHMPLDPNFVDVWAHPLCCTAAMPDETLSGRSISQPETKTNSTYHFVHPSKFIPVVVPENGPRGDPLQLVLPEVYHDAMKQQNEEIIQIQMQMMSITDDAAKKKANEAIQGHFREWLHSTGKSRQLADLARFAGQFQERL
;
A
#
# COMPACT_ATOMS: atom_id res chain seq x y z
N LEU A 1 -0.48 10.63 -1.55
CA LEU A 1 -0.17 10.37 -2.97
C LEU A 1 0.91 9.30 -3.05
N ALA A 2 0.79 8.40 -4.01
CA ALA A 2 1.68 7.29 -4.28
C ALA A 2 1.46 6.84 -5.74
N PRO A 3 2.33 6.01 -6.33
CA PRO A 3 2.04 5.36 -7.59
C PRO A 3 0.72 4.56 -7.53
N TYR A 4 0.08 4.36 -8.68
CA TYR A 4 -1.06 3.45 -8.77
C TYR A 4 -0.64 2.03 -8.35
N ASN A 5 -1.39 1.42 -7.43
CA ASN A 5 -0.98 0.20 -6.74
C ASN A 5 -2.00 -0.93 -6.80
N VAL A 6 -3.03 -0.83 -7.64
CA VAL A 6 -4.05 -1.88 -7.75
C VAL A 6 -3.69 -2.83 -8.91
N LEU A 7 -3.80 -4.13 -8.66
CA LEU A 7 -3.53 -5.18 -9.64
C LEU A 7 -4.82 -5.95 -9.93
N HIS A 8 -5.22 -5.96 -11.20
CA HIS A 8 -6.41 -6.62 -11.73
C HIS A 8 -6.07 -7.29 -13.07
N SER A 9 -6.58 -8.49 -13.34
CA SER A 9 -6.17 -9.29 -14.50
C SER A 9 -6.58 -8.66 -15.83
N HIS A 10 -7.69 -7.93 -15.86
CA HIS A 10 -8.16 -7.21 -17.06
C HIS A 10 -7.64 -5.78 -17.15
N MET A 11 -6.66 -5.38 -16.31
CA MET A 11 -6.17 -4.01 -16.29
C MET A 11 -5.61 -3.57 -17.66
N ALA A 12 -4.89 -4.42 -18.39
CA ALA A 12 -4.44 -4.11 -19.74
C ALA A 12 -5.60 -3.76 -20.68
N THR A 13 -6.66 -4.57 -20.67
CA THR A 13 -7.86 -4.35 -21.49
C THR A 13 -8.58 -3.06 -21.10
N VAL A 14 -8.73 -2.79 -19.81
CA VAL A 14 -9.37 -1.57 -19.30
C VAL A 14 -8.59 -0.33 -19.72
N LEU A 15 -7.27 -0.36 -19.55
CA LEU A 15 -6.38 0.74 -19.93
C LEU A 15 -6.38 0.97 -21.44
N GLN A 16 -6.38 -0.10 -22.24
CA GLN A 16 -6.49 -0.01 -23.69
C GLN A 16 -7.84 0.59 -24.13
N GLY A 17 -8.95 0.13 -23.54
CA GLY A 17 -10.29 0.64 -23.83
C GLY A 17 -10.50 2.09 -23.37
N ALA A 18 -9.79 2.52 -22.33
CA ALA A 18 -9.80 3.89 -21.84
C ALA A 18 -8.80 4.81 -22.57
N HIS A 19 -8.02 4.29 -23.53
CA HIS A 19 -6.93 5.01 -24.19
C HIS A 19 -5.88 5.57 -23.20
N MET A 20 -5.59 4.84 -22.13
CA MET A 20 -4.62 5.20 -21.09
C MET A 20 -3.48 4.18 -21.03
N PRO A 21 -2.58 4.14 -22.03
CA PRO A 21 -1.44 3.21 -22.00
C PRO A 21 -0.52 3.53 -20.82
N LEU A 22 0.09 2.49 -20.25
CA LEU A 22 1.17 2.64 -19.26
C LEU A 22 2.43 3.07 -20.01
N ASP A 23 2.86 4.32 -19.82
CA ASP A 23 4.13 4.82 -20.35
C ASP A 23 5.20 4.78 -19.25
N PRO A 24 6.27 3.97 -19.41
CA PRO A 24 7.38 3.91 -18.46
C PRO A 24 8.07 5.25 -18.21
N ASN A 25 7.96 6.21 -19.13
CA ASN A 25 8.60 7.52 -19.01
C ASN A 25 7.80 8.52 -18.17
N PHE A 26 6.55 8.21 -17.81
CA PHE A 26 5.64 9.13 -17.08
C PHE A 26 5.09 8.50 -15.78
N VAL A 27 5.92 7.73 -15.09
CA VAL A 27 5.54 6.98 -13.88
C VAL A 27 5.49 7.82 -12.60
N ASP A 28 5.99 9.05 -12.64
CA ASP A 28 6.21 9.94 -11.49
C ASP A 28 5.40 11.24 -11.55
N VAL A 29 4.55 11.45 -12.57
CA VAL A 29 3.74 12.66 -12.72
C VAL A 29 2.86 12.92 -11.48
N TRP A 30 2.41 11.87 -10.80
CA TRP A 30 1.65 11.94 -9.55
C TRP A 30 2.43 12.60 -8.39
N ALA A 31 3.76 12.64 -8.46
CA ALA A 31 4.63 13.25 -7.45
C ALA A 31 4.68 14.78 -7.53
N HIS A 32 4.06 15.37 -8.56
CA HIS A 32 4.03 16.81 -8.79
C HIS A 32 2.59 17.37 -8.80
N PRO A 33 1.83 17.26 -7.69
CA PRO A 33 0.46 17.75 -7.65
C PRO A 33 0.42 19.29 -7.68
N LEU A 34 -0.52 19.83 -8.44
CA LEU A 34 -0.81 21.26 -8.45
C LEU A 34 -1.85 21.59 -7.37
N CYS A 35 -1.48 22.43 -6.40
CA CYS A 35 -2.40 22.92 -5.37
C CYS A 35 -2.99 24.27 -5.76
N CYS A 36 -4.20 24.28 -6.29
CA CYS A 36 -4.89 25.51 -6.71
C CYS A 36 -5.39 26.38 -5.54
N THR A 37 -5.37 25.85 -4.30
CA THR A 37 -5.87 26.53 -3.10
C THR A 37 -4.76 26.89 -2.11
N ALA A 38 -3.49 26.90 -2.53
CA ALA A 38 -2.41 27.41 -1.70
C ALA A 38 -2.78 28.82 -1.26
N ALA A 39 -3.19 28.95 0.01
CA ALA A 39 -3.71 30.17 0.58
C ALA A 39 -2.74 31.30 0.26
N MET A 40 -3.29 32.41 -0.29
CA MET A 40 -2.58 33.67 -0.40
C MET A 40 -1.92 33.94 0.96
N PRO A 41 -0.59 33.88 1.08
CA PRO A 41 0.05 34.04 2.37
C PRO A 41 0.22 35.54 2.65
N ASP A 42 -0.83 36.37 2.54
CA ASP A 42 -0.72 37.79 2.95
C ASP A 42 -2.03 38.62 3.03
N GLU A 43 -3.13 38.12 3.63
CA GLU A 43 -4.30 38.98 3.91
C GLU A 43 -4.79 38.97 5.36
N THR A 44 -3.92 38.68 6.32
CA THR A 44 -4.19 39.02 7.73
C THR A 44 -3.00 39.69 8.39
N LEU A 45 -3.02 41.02 8.33
CA LEU A 45 -2.35 41.90 9.26
C LEU A 45 -2.58 41.44 10.72
N SER A 46 -1.55 40.92 11.38
CA SER A 46 -1.15 41.27 12.77
C SER A 46 -0.45 40.12 13.48
N GLY A 47 0.75 40.40 14.02
CA GLY A 47 1.28 39.67 15.16
C GLY A 47 2.71 39.17 14.98
N ARG A 48 3.67 40.01 15.37
CA ARG A 48 5.08 39.67 15.63
C ARG A 48 5.21 38.32 16.36
N SER A 49 6.08 37.42 15.88
CA SER A 49 7.08 36.79 16.75
C SER A 49 8.20 36.10 15.95
N ILE A 50 9.40 36.22 16.50
CA ILE A 50 10.70 35.84 15.95
C ILE A 50 10.95 34.34 16.20
N SER A 51 11.70 33.72 15.28
CA SER A 51 12.43 32.43 15.37
C SER A 51 11.63 31.11 15.43
N GLN A 52 11.41 30.50 14.26
CA GLN A 52 11.53 29.04 14.05
C GLN A 52 11.59 28.75 12.53
N PRO A 53 12.59 28.02 11.99
CA PRO A 53 12.51 27.46 10.65
C PRO A 53 11.80 26.10 10.73
N GLU A 54 10.60 26.06 11.28
CA GLU A 54 9.70 24.95 11.04
C GLU A 54 8.81 25.39 9.89
N THR A 55 9.24 25.09 8.66
CA THR A 55 8.33 24.97 7.53
C THR A 55 7.34 23.85 7.85
N LYS A 56 6.36 24.14 8.71
CA LYS A 56 5.06 23.47 8.69
C LYS A 56 4.45 23.82 7.35
N THR A 57 4.88 23.13 6.32
CA THR A 57 4.14 23.02 5.07
C THR A 57 2.77 22.49 5.48
N ASN A 58 1.78 23.38 5.51
CA ASN A 58 0.36 23.03 5.46
C ASN A 58 0.14 22.32 4.12
N SER A 59 0.66 21.10 4.00
CA SER A 59 0.55 20.31 2.81
C SER A 59 -0.82 19.66 2.85
N THR A 60 -1.68 20.05 1.93
CA THR A 60 -3.01 19.43 1.72
C THR A 60 -2.91 17.94 1.38
N TYR A 61 -1.69 17.41 1.16
CA TYR A 61 -1.43 16.02 0.83
C TYR A 61 -0.12 15.53 1.47
N HIS A 62 0.00 14.21 1.64
CA HIS A 62 1.22 13.55 2.07
C HIS A 62 1.59 12.43 1.10
N PHE A 63 2.88 12.21 0.89
CA PHE A 63 3.38 11.09 0.09
C PHE A 63 3.48 9.81 0.93
N VAL A 64 3.11 8.68 0.33
CA VAL A 64 3.29 7.38 0.98
C VAL A 64 4.76 7.01 0.88
N HIS A 65 5.41 6.78 2.02
CA HIS A 65 6.81 6.35 2.04
C HIS A 65 6.97 5.02 1.27
N PRO A 66 8.02 4.82 0.46
CA PRO A 66 8.24 3.60 -0.32
C PRO A 66 8.17 2.32 0.52
N SER A 67 8.75 2.31 1.71
CA SER A 67 8.68 1.16 2.64
C SER A 67 7.29 0.88 3.24
N LYS A 68 6.29 1.70 2.94
CA LYS A 68 4.88 1.49 3.33
C LYS A 68 3.99 1.25 2.12
N PHE A 69 4.57 1.19 0.92
CA PHE A 69 3.85 0.93 -0.31
C PHE A 69 3.54 -0.56 -0.44
N ILE A 70 2.27 -0.91 -0.60
CA ILE A 70 1.80 -2.29 -0.72
C ILE A 70 0.84 -2.37 -1.91
N PRO A 71 1.12 -3.19 -2.93
CA PRO A 71 0.19 -3.48 -4.01
C PRO A 71 -1.09 -4.13 -3.48
N VAL A 72 -2.23 -3.67 -3.97
CA VAL A 72 -3.54 -4.26 -3.70
C VAL A 72 -3.89 -5.18 -4.85
N VAL A 73 -3.94 -6.49 -4.60
CA VAL A 73 -4.37 -7.48 -5.59
C VAL A 73 -5.88 -7.67 -5.46
N VAL A 74 -6.61 -7.45 -6.54
CA VAL A 74 -8.06 -7.67 -6.59
C VAL A 74 -8.32 -9.17 -6.74
N PRO A 75 -9.09 -9.80 -5.83
CA PRO A 75 -9.48 -11.20 -5.98
C PRO A 75 -10.45 -11.34 -7.15
N GLU A 76 -10.24 -12.35 -7.99
CA GLU A 76 -11.11 -12.63 -9.14
C GLU A 76 -11.54 -14.09 -9.15
N ASN A 77 -12.80 -14.34 -9.53
CA ASN A 77 -13.40 -15.67 -9.60
C ASN A 77 -13.20 -16.36 -10.98
N GLY A 78 -12.21 -15.93 -11.77
CA GLY A 78 -11.98 -16.38 -13.14
C GLY A 78 -10.56 -16.88 -13.40
N PRO A 79 -10.28 -17.39 -14.61
CA PRO A 79 -8.92 -17.78 -15.00
C PRO A 79 -8.00 -16.55 -14.90
N ARG A 80 -6.94 -16.67 -14.08
CA ARG A 80 -5.92 -15.63 -13.97
C ARG A 80 -5.28 -15.42 -15.34
N GLY A 81 -5.44 -14.22 -15.90
CA GLY A 81 -4.62 -13.75 -17.01
C GLY A 81 -3.16 -13.59 -16.61
N ASP A 82 -2.31 -13.20 -17.55
CA ASP A 82 -0.89 -12.97 -17.29
C ASP A 82 -0.70 -11.97 -16.13
N PRO A 83 0.30 -12.22 -15.24
CA PRO A 83 0.54 -11.35 -14.10
C PRO A 83 0.93 -9.96 -14.60
N LEU A 84 0.05 -8.98 -14.36
CA LEU A 84 0.33 -7.62 -14.77
C LEU A 84 1.44 -7.03 -13.90
N GLN A 85 2.50 -6.53 -14.55
CA GLN A 85 3.61 -5.89 -13.86
C GLN A 85 3.27 -4.42 -13.60
N LEU A 86 3.39 -3.97 -12.34
CA LEU A 86 3.30 -2.56 -12.02
C LEU A 86 4.49 -1.82 -12.64
N VAL A 87 4.22 -0.73 -13.32
CA VAL A 87 5.26 0.21 -13.76
C VAL A 87 5.43 1.24 -12.65
N LEU A 88 6.54 1.14 -11.92
CA LEU A 88 6.80 1.95 -10.73
C LEU A 88 8.08 2.77 -10.89
N PRO A 89 8.18 3.95 -10.24
CA PRO A 89 9.46 4.61 -10.05
C PRO A 89 10.44 3.68 -9.32
N GLU A 90 11.73 3.79 -9.66
CA GLU A 90 12.81 2.92 -9.16
C GLU A 90 12.81 2.80 -7.63
N VAL A 91 12.64 3.91 -6.92
CA VAL A 91 12.62 3.93 -5.45
C VAL A 91 11.50 3.05 -4.85
N TYR A 92 10.33 3.01 -5.49
CA TYR A 92 9.21 2.16 -5.05
C TYR A 92 9.43 0.70 -5.46
N HIS A 93 9.99 0.48 -6.64
CA HIS A 93 10.34 -0.85 -7.12
C HIS A 93 11.37 -1.52 -6.19
N ASP A 94 12.43 -0.81 -5.84
CA ASP A 94 13.51 -1.33 -4.98
C ASP A 94 13.02 -1.59 -3.55
N ALA A 95 12.23 -0.67 -2.99
CA ALA A 95 11.62 -0.87 -1.67
C ALA A 95 10.71 -2.11 -1.64
N MET A 96 9.92 -2.33 -2.70
CA MET A 96 9.07 -3.51 -2.81
C MET A 96 9.89 -4.79 -2.97
N LYS A 97 10.97 -4.74 -3.77
CA LYS A 97 11.88 -5.88 -3.93
C LYS A 97 12.52 -6.26 -2.60
N GLN A 98 13.03 -5.27 -1.85
CA GLN A 98 13.60 -5.49 -0.53
C GLN A 98 12.58 -6.12 0.45
N GLN A 99 11.35 -5.62 0.49
CA GLN A 99 10.29 -6.21 1.33
C GLN A 99 9.99 -7.66 0.95
N ASN A 100 9.93 -7.96 -0.35
CA ASN A 100 9.70 -9.33 -0.81
C ASN A 100 10.86 -10.25 -0.42
N GLU A 101 12.10 -9.79 -0.53
CA GLU A 101 13.28 -10.53 -0.09
C GLU A 101 13.25 -10.81 1.41
N GLU A 102 12.88 -9.83 2.23
CA GLU A 102 12.72 -9.99 3.69
C GLU A 102 11.64 -11.03 4.02
N ILE A 103 10.49 -11.00 3.33
CA ILE A 103 9.41 -11.98 3.51
C ILE A 103 9.88 -13.38 3.12
N ILE A 104 10.59 -13.52 1.99
CA ILE A 104 11.15 -14.81 1.54
C ILE A 104 12.14 -15.34 2.58
N GLN A 105 13.01 -14.49 3.12
CA GLN A 105 13.94 -14.90 4.17
C GLN A 105 13.22 -15.38 5.43
N ILE A 106 12.18 -14.69 5.89
CA ILE A 106 11.36 -15.12 7.04
C ILE A 106 10.69 -16.47 6.74
N GLN A 107 10.12 -16.65 5.55
CA GLN A 107 9.51 -17.92 5.16
C GLN A 107 10.52 -19.06 5.14
N MET A 108 11.73 -18.83 4.59
CA MET A 108 12.81 -19.81 4.58
C MET A 108 13.24 -20.17 6.01
N GLN A 109 13.39 -19.18 6.89
CA GLN A 109 13.71 -19.41 8.30
C GLN A 109 12.62 -20.25 8.98
N MET A 110 11.34 -19.96 8.75
CA MET A 110 10.23 -20.75 9.29
C MET A 110 10.22 -22.19 8.76
N MET A 111 10.54 -22.40 7.48
CA MET A 111 10.65 -23.73 6.88
C MET A 111 11.86 -24.52 7.39
N SER A 112 12.92 -23.83 7.81
CA SER A 112 14.13 -24.46 8.36
C SER A 112 13.94 -25.02 9.78
N ILE A 113 12.86 -24.64 10.47
CA ILE A 113 12.55 -25.15 11.82
C ILE A 113 12.04 -26.59 11.69
N THR A 114 12.88 -27.55 12.10
CA THR A 114 12.54 -28.99 12.07
C THR A 114 11.72 -29.46 13.27
N ASP A 115 11.79 -28.73 14.40
CA ASP A 115 11.02 -29.05 15.60
C ASP A 115 9.60 -28.48 15.52
N ASP A 116 8.61 -29.36 15.54
CA ASP A 116 7.20 -29.00 15.50
C ASP A 116 6.77 -28.13 16.69
N ALA A 117 7.37 -28.34 17.87
CA ALA A 117 7.06 -27.52 19.05
C ALA A 117 7.57 -26.08 18.87
N ALA A 118 8.81 -25.92 18.40
CA ALA A 118 9.37 -24.62 18.04
C ALA A 118 8.58 -23.93 16.91
N LYS A 119 8.18 -24.69 15.88
CA LYS A 119 7.38 -24.17 14.76
C LYS A 119 6.01 -23.67 15.22
N LYS A 120 5.35 -24.43 16.10
CA LYS A 120 4.07 -24.02 16.70
C LYS A 120 4.23 -22.73 17.51
N LYS A 121 5.27 -22.64 18.36
CA LYS A 121 5.56 -21.45 19.16
C LYS A 121 5.85 -20.21 18.30
N ALA A 122 6.60 -20.38 17.21
CA ALA A 122 6.87 -19.29 16.26
C ALA A 122 5.57 -18.78 15.60
N ASN A 123 4.70 -19.71 15.16
CA ASN A 123 3.39 -19.35 14.61
C ASN A 123 2.49 -18.64 15.63
N GLU A 124 2.46 -19.10 16.88
CA GLU A 124 1.70 -18.45 17.95
C GLU A 124 2.20 -17.02 18.22
N ALA A 125 3.52 -16.80 18.21
CA ALA A 125 4.10 -15.47 18.36
C ALA A 125 3.73 -14.53 17.20
N ILE A 126 3.81 -15.02 15.96
CA ILE A 126 3.40 -14.26 14.77
C ILE A 126 1.91 -13.88 14.86
N GLN A 127 1.05 -14.82 15.22
CA GLN A 127 -0.38 -14.56 15.40
C GLN A 127 -0.66 -13.58 16.54
N GLY A 128 0.09 -13.68 17.65
CA GLY A 128 0.02 -12.74 18.77
C GLY A 128 0.30 -11.30 18.33
N HIS A 129 1.46 -11.09 17.69
CA HIS A 129 1.82 -9.78 17.15
C HIS A 129 0.82 -9.25 16.13
N PHE A 130 0.30 -10.11 15.25
CA PHE A 130 -0.72 -9.72 14.30
C PHE A 130 -2.00 -9.23 14.99
N ARG A 131 -2.47 -9.93 16.03
CA ARG A 131 -3.65 -9.51 16.81
C ARG A 131 -3.43 -8.17 17.52
N GLU A 132 -2.27 -7.97 18.13
CA GLU A 132 -1.91 -6.70 18.77
C GLU A 132 -1.85 -5.56 17.76
N TRP A 133 -1.26 -5.81 16.59
CA TRP A 133 -1.22 -4.85 15.50
C TRP A 133 -2.62 -4.48 15.00
N LEU A 134 -3.51 -5.46 14.82
CA LEU A 134 -4.90 -5.21 14.43
C LEU A 134 -5.65 -4.36 15.47
N HIS A 135 -5.42 -4.64 16.75
CA HIS A 135 -6.05 -3.89 17.83
C HIS A 135 -5.53 -2.46 17.90
N SER A 136 -4.21 -2.26 17.86
CA SER A 136 -3.56 -0.95 17.93
C SER A 136 -3.88 -0.05 16.72
N THR A 137 -4.11 -0.64 15.54
CA THR A 137 -4.47 0.10 14.32
C THR A 137 -5.99 0.28 14.13
N GLY A 138 -6.82 -0.29 15.01
CA GLY A 138 -8.28 -0.26 14.88
C GLY A 138 -8.83 -1.02 13.67
N LYS A 139 -8.02 -1.84 13.00
CA LYS A 139 -8.38 -2.54 11.75
C LYS A 139 -9.13 -3.85 11.96
N SER A 140 -9.29 -4.30 13.21
CA SER A 140 -10.01 -5.55 13.53
C SER A 140 -11.43 -5.60 12.94
N ARG A 141 -12.13 -4.46 12.92
CA ARG A 141 -13.49 -4.37 12.36
C ARG A 141 -13.51 -4.55 10.84
N GLN A 142 -12.53 -3.97 10.13
CA GLN A 142 -12.43 -4.08 8.67
C GLN A 142 -12.23 -5.54 8.24
N LEU A 143 -11.44 -6.32 8.99
CA LEU A 143 -11.29 -7.75 8.72
C LEU A 143 -12.56 -8.55 8.98
N ALA A 144 -13.29 -8.24 10.06
CA ALA A 144 -14.57 -8.89 10.34
C ALA A 144 -15.61 -8.60 9.24
N ASP A 145 -15.66 -7.36 8.77
CA ASP A 145 -16.53 -6.96 7.67
C ASP A 145 -16.13 -7.69 6.36
N LEU A 146 -14.84 -7.76 6.04
CA LEU A 146 -14.31 -8.51 4.88
C LEU A 146 -14.64 -10.01 4.96
N ALA A 147 -14.46 -10.63 6.12
CA ALA A 147 -14.79 -12.04 6.33
C ALA A 147 -16.30 -12.31 6.15
N ARG A 148 -17.15 -11.39 6.61
CA ARG A 148 -18.59 -11.46 6.40
C ARG A 148 -18.96 -11.34 4.92
N PHE A 149 -18.33 -10.42 4.19
CA PHE A 149 -18.56 -10.29 2.74
C PHE A 149 -18.08 -11.51 1.97
N ALA A 150 -16.95 -12.11 2.36
CA ALA A 150 -16.48 -13.36 1.76
C ALA A 150 -17.49 -14.51 1.94
N GLY A 151 -18.07 -14.67 3.13
CA GLY A 151 -19.11 -15.67 3.38
C GLY A 151 -20.38 -15.44 2.55
N GLN A 152 -20.83 -14.19 2.43
CA GLN A 152 -21.99 -13.83 1.60
C GLN A 152 -21.76 -14.04 0.09
N PHE A 153 -20.51 -13.91 -0.38
CA PHE A 153 -20.13 -14.23 -1.75
C PHE A 153 -20.12 -15.74 -2.02
N GLN A 154 -19.78 -16.55 -1.03
CA GLN A 154 -19.80 -18.02 -1.13
C GLN A 154 -21.22 -18.61 -1.14
N GLU A 155 -22.19 -17.99 -0.47
CA GLU A 155 -23.60 -18.45 -0.44
C GLU A 155 -24.42 -18.06 -1.68
N ARG A 156 -23.89 -17.18 -2.53
CA ARG A 156 -24.56 -16.70 -3.76
C ARG A 156 -24.07 -17.38 -5.04
N LEU A 157 -23.18 -18.37 -4.92
CA LEU A 157 -22.75 -19.29 -5.98
C LEU A 157 -23.40 -20.66 -5.74
#